data_AF-A0A359E0T6-F1
#
_entry.id   AF-A0A359E0T6-F1
#
_cell.length_a   1.000
_cell.length_b   1.000
_cell.length_c   1.000
_cell.angle_alpha   90.00
_cell.angle_beta   90.00
_cell.angle_gamma   90.00
#
_symmetry.space_group_name_H-M   'P 1'
#
loop_
_entity.id
_entity.type
_entity.pdbx_description
1 polymer ?
#
loop_
_entity_poly.entity_id
_entity_poly.type
_entity_poly.pdbx_seq_one_letter_code
_entity_poly.pdbx_strand_id
1 'polypeptide(L)'
;MIPKNQFASGIVHFTLLSEDGNPIAERLSYAQNPVDQLEVNTNLNQEVYAARDRVKLDLGVRDHNGTQINGTASISVFDDNLRKYKKDGIDITSHL
;
A
#
# COMPACT_ATOMS: atom_id res chain seq x y z
N MET A 1 18.21 -20.30 0.21
CA MET A 1 17.28 -19.14 0.26
C MET A 1 15.87 -19.68 0.47
N ILE A 2 15.05 -19.01 1.31
CA ILE A 2 13.65 -19.40 1.52
C ILE A 2 12.79 -18.74 0.43
N PRO A 3 11.94 -19.48 -0.31
CA PRO A 3 11.06 -18.91 -1.32
C PRO A 3 10.04 -17.93 -0.71
N LYS A 4 10.02 -16.69 -1.20
CA LYS A 4 9.16 -15.63 -0.63
C LYS A 4 7.67 -15.86 -0.87
N ASN A 5 7.31 -16.60 -1.93
CA ASN A 5 5.93 -16.92 -2.28
C ASN A 5 5.25 -17.90 -1.31
N GLN A 6 5.98 -18.45 -0.33
CA GLN A 6 5.42 -19.30 0.72
C GLN A 6 4.76 -18.49 1.84
N PHE A 7 4.99 -17.18 1.91
CA PHE A 7 4.42 -16.32 2.93
C PHE A 7 3.20 -15.57 2.38
N ALA A 8 2.10 -15.56 3.13
CA ALA A 8 0.99 -14.66 2.88
C ALA A 8 1.42 -13.20 3.12
N SER A 9 0.69 -12.23 2.55
CA SER A 9 0.94 -10.83 2.88
C SER A 9 0.69 -10.55 4.36
N GLY A 10 1.54 -9.69 4.95
CA GLY A 10 1.45 -9.31 6.35
C GLY A 10 2.75 -9.49 7.10
N ILE A 11 2.64 -9.65 8.43
CA ILE A 11 3.81 -9.78 9.31
C ILE A 11 4.24 -11.25 9.34
N VAL A 12 5.48 -11.51 8.93
CA VAL A 12 6.17 -12.79 9.07
C VAL A 12 7.09 -12.70 10.28
N HIS A 13 7.00 -13.70 11.16
CA HIS A 13 7.86 -13.83 12.32
C HIS A 13 8.86 -14.97 12.10
N PHE A 14 10.15 -14.62 12.09
CA PHE A 14 11.24 -15.59 12.03
C PHE A 14 11.84 -15.78 13.41
N THR A 15 11.94 -17.04 13.84
CA THR A 15 12.66 -17.43 15.05
C THR A 15 13.82 -18.35 14.64
N LEU A 16 15.04 -17.95 14.98
CA LEU A 16 16.23 -18.78 14.87
C LEU A 16 16.34 -19.62 16.13
N LEU A 17 16.34 -20.95 15.98
CA LEU A 17 16.49 -21.89 17.10
C LEU A 17 17.91 -22.48 17.14
N SER A 18 18.37 -22.83 18.35
CA SER A 18 19.56 -23.64 18.58
C SER A 18 19.31 -25.10 18.21
N GLU A 19 20.37 -25.92 18.23
CA GLU A 19 20.24 -27.38 18.05
C GLU A 19 19.32 -28.00 19.11
N ASP A 20 19.37 -27.51 20.35
CA ASP A 20 18.47 -27.91 21.44
C ASP A 20 17.04 -27.32 21.33
N GLY A 21 16.74 -26.57 20.27
CA GLY A 21 15.42 -25.94 20.06
C GLY A 21 15.17 -24.64 20.83
N ASN A 22 16.20 -24.04 21.45
CA ASN A 22 16.06 -22.77 22.17
C ASN A 22 16.12 -21.57 21.21
N PRO A 23 15.27 -20.54 21.35
CA PRO A 23 15.34 -19.35 20.50
C PRO A 23 16.62 -18.54 20.76
N ILE A 24 17.36 -18.25 19.70
CA ILE A 24 18.62 -17.48 19.70
C ILE A 24 18.37 -16.05 19.20
N ALA A 25 17.50 -15.88 18.20
CA ALA A 25 17.20 -14.59 17.61
C ALA A 25 15.81 -14.57 16.98
N GLU A 26 15.22 -13.38 16.92
CA GLU A 26 13.91 -13.17 16.31
C GLU A 26 13.94 -11.97 15.37
N ARG A 27 13.16 -12.02 14.29
CA ARG A 27 13.00 -10.92 13.33
C ARG A 27 11.57 -10.91 12.82
N LEU A 28 10.93 -9.75 12.91
CA LEU A 28 9.70 -9.47 12.17
C LEU A 28 10.07 -8.90 10.79
N SER A 29 9.36 -9.36 9.77
CA SER A 29 9.45 -8.82 8.41
C SER A 29 8.04 -8.63 7.87
N TYR A 30 7.82 -7.56 7.12
CA TYR A 30 6.60 -7.44 6.32
C TYR A 30 6.79 -8.19 5.00
N ALA A 31 5.95 -9.19 4.74
CA ALA A 31 5.83 -9.81 3.42
C ALA A 31 4.78 -9.03 2.62
N GLN A 32 5.23 -8.38 1.55
CA GLN A 32 4.35 -7.76 0.57
C GLN A 32 4.25 -8.70 -0.63
N ASN A 33 3.17 -9.47 -0.72
CA ASN A 33 2.95 -10.35 -1.86
C ASN A 33 2.39 -9.53 -3.04
N PRO A 34 3.01 -9.57 -4.24
CA PRO A 34 2.49 -8.85 -5.40
C PRO A 34 1.07 -9.24 -5.78
N VAL A 35 0.64 -10.46 -5.45
CA VAL A 35 -0.72 -10.96 -5.73
C VAL A 35 -1.79 -10.18 -4.97
N ASP A 36 -1.45 -9.70 -3.76
CA ASP A 36 -2.39 -8.93 -2.92
C ASP A 36 -2.33 -7.42 -3.21
N GLN A 37 -1.46 -7.00 -4.13
CA GLN A 37 -1.29 -5.60 -4.46
C GLN A 37 -2.41 -5.12 -5.38
N LEU A 38 -3.08 -4.05 -4.96
CA LEU A 38 -4.09 -3.37 -5.75
C LEU A 38 -3.48 -2.24 -6.56
N GLU A 39 -3.87 -2.15 -7.83
CA GLU A 39 -3.57 -1.01 -8.67
C GLU A 39 -4.72 0.00 -8.59
N VAL A 40 -4.41 1.22 -8.14
CA VAL A 40 -5.38 2.31 -8.04
C VAL A 40 -5.09 3.34 -9.12
N ASN A 41 -6.08 3.56 -10.00
CA ASN A 41 -6.03 4.54 -11.06
C ASN A 41 -7.02 5.66 -10.78
N THR A 42 -6.56 6.91 -10.87
CA THR A 42 -7.38 8.10 -10.65
C THR A 42 -7.30 9.03 -11.84
N ASN A 43 -8.43 9.57 -12.27
CA ASN A 43 -8.50 10.56 -13.34
C ASN A 43 -9.43 11.72 -12.91
N LEU A 44 -8.94 12.94 -13.06
CA LEU A 44 -9.73 14.15 -12.88
C LEU A 44 -10.25 14.62 -14.23
N ASN A 45 -11.50 15.09 -14.26
CA ASN A 45 -12.10 15.55 -15.50
C ASN A 45 -11.44 16.82 -16.10
N GLN A 46 -10.68 17.58 -15.30
CA GLN A 46 -9.97 18.80 -15.72
C GLN A 46 -8.67 18.96 -14.93
N GLU A 47 -7.70 19.68 -15.50
CA GLU A 47 -6.44 20.00 -14.82
C GLU A 47 -6.55 21.23 -13.91
N VAL A 48 -7.40 22.18 -14.27
CA VAL A 48 -7.59 23.45 -13.56
C VAL A 48 -9.09 23.70 -13.40
N TYR A 49 -9.49 24.14 -12.20
CA TYR A 49 -10.88 24.41 -11.83
C TYR A 49 -11.00 25.85 -11.33
N ALA A 50 -12.07 26.54 -11.70
CA ALA A 50 -12.45 27.81 -11.10
C ALA A 50 -13.17 27.60 -9.76
N ALA A 51 -13.36 28.70 -9.02
CA ALA A 51 -14.08 28.65 -7.76
C ALA A 51 -15.52 28.15 -7.95
N ARG A 52 -15.89 27.10 -7.20
CA ARG A 52 -17.20 26.41 -7.26
C ARG A 52 -17.44 25.58 -8.53
N ASP A 53 -16.41 25.30 -9.31
CA ASP A 53 -16.53 24.33 -10.39
C ASP A 53 -16.78 22.93 -9.85
N ARG A 54 -17.53 22.14 -10.63
CA ARG A 54 -17.79 20.74 -10.32
C ARG A 54 -16.55 19.91 -10.65
N VAL A 55 -15.96 19.32 -9.62
CA VAL A 55 -14.89 18.33 -9.75
C VAL A 55 -15.49 16.93 -9.88
N LYS A 56 -15.03 16.16 -10.87
CA LYS A 56 -15.32 14.74 -11.04
C LYS A 56 -14.01 13.95 -10.97
N LEU A 57 -13.92 13.04 -10.01
CA LEU A 57 -12.85 12.06 -9.88
C LEU A 57 -13.38 10.70 -10.31
N ASP A 58 -12.79 10.15 -11.36
CA ASP A 58 -12.99 8.75 -11.75
C ASP A 58 -11.92 7.90 -11.04
N LEU A 59 -12.38 6.91 -10.26
CA LEU A 59 -11.55 6.01 -9.46
C LEU A 59 -11.75 4.58 -9.94
N GLY A 60 -10.67 3.95 -10.39
CA GLY A 60 -10.63 2.53 -10.77
C GLY A 60 -9.65 1.76 -9.89
N VAL A 61 -10.06 0.57 -9.45
CA VAL A 61 -9.19 -0.33 -8.66
C VAL A 61 -9.15 -1.70 -9.35
N ARG A 62 -7.94 -2.23 -9.54
CA ARG A 62 -7.71 -3.54 -10.17
C ARG A 62 -6.84 -4.43 -9.29
N ASP A 63 -7.05 -5.74 -9.39
CA ASP A 63 -6.15 -6.73 -8.81
C ASP A 63 -4.87 -6.88 -9.65
N HIS A 64 -3.96 -7.73 -9.18
CA HIS A 64 -2.71 -8.05 -9.88
C HIS A 64 -2.89 -8.69 -11.26
N ASN A 65 -4.10 -9.18 -11.59
CA ASN A 65 -4.46 -9.75 -12.90
C ASN A 65 -5.11 -8.70 -13.82
N GLY A 66 -5.26 -7.45 -13.37
CA GLY A 66 -5.95 -6.39 -14.10
C GLY A 66 -7.47 -6.46 -14.02
N THR A 67 -8.03 -7.34 -13.18
CA THR A 67 -9.48 -7.47 -12.99
C THR A 67 -9.99 -6.36 -12.10
N GLN A 68 -11.06 -5.68 -12.53
CA GLN A 68 -11.65 -4.61 -11.74
C GLN A 68 -12.32 -5.15 -10.48
N ILE A 69 -12.01 -4.54 -9.34
CA ILE A 69 -12.52 -4.97 -8.04
C ILE A 69 -13.59 -4.00 -7.56
N ASN A 70 -14.68 -4.55 -7.02
CA ASN A 70 -15.66 -3.78 -6.27
C ASN A 70 -15.17 -3.60 -4.83
N GLY A 71 -15.25 -2.37 -4.31
CA GLY A 71 -14.81 -2.09 -2.95
C GLY A 71 -15.32 -0.74 -2.46
N THR A 72 -14.92 -0.40 -1.23
CA THR A 72 -15.20 0.89 -0.61
C THR A 72 -13.90 1.69 -0.54
N ALA A 73 -13.95 2.95 -0.94
CA ALA A 73 -12.84 3.89 -0.83
C ALA A 73 -13.21 5.03 0.13
N SER A 74 -12.24 5.45 0.94
CA SER A 74 -12.33 6.68 1.72
C SER A 74 -11.50 7.77 1.03
N ILE A 75 -12.09 8.93 0.81
CA ILE A 75 -11.46 10.04 0.06
C ILE A 75 -11.46 11.27 0.96
N SER A 76 -10.36 12.03 0.93
CA SER A 76 -10.22 13.30 1.63
C SER A 76 -9.62 14.34 0.70
N VAL A 77 -10.10 15.58 0.80
CA VAL A 77 -9.63 16.72 0.02
C VAL A 77 -9.09 17.77 1.00
N PHE A 78 -7.90 18.28 0.74
CA PHE A 78 -7.25 19.28 1.59
C PHE A 78 -6.58 20.35 0.74
N ASP A 79 -6.39 21.53 1.32
CA ASP A 79 -5.63 22.61 0.70
C ASP A 79 -4.12 22.35 0.85
N ASP A 80 -3.42 22.18 -0.26
CA ASP A 80 -1.97 21.92 -0.30
C ASP A 80 -1.14 23.11 0.21
N ASN A 81 -1.74 24.29 0.40
CA ASN A 81 -1.09 25.41 1.11
C ASN A 81 -0.99 25.15 2.62
N LEU A 82 -1.87 24.34 3.19
CA LEU A 82 -1.85 23.99 4.62
C LEU A 82 -0.83 22.90 4.93
N ARG A 83 -0.66 21.94 4.01
CA ARG A 83 0.39 20.91 4.07
C ARG A 83 0.80 20.51 2.66
N LYS A 84 2.07 20.75 2.32
CA LYS A 84 2.65 20.30 1.07
C LYS A 84 2.66 18.78 1.00
N TYR A 85 2.06 18.22 -0.05
CA TYR A 85 2.13 16.81 -0.36
C TYR A 85 3.59 16.35 -0.53
N LYS A 86 3.98 15.31 0.21
CA LYS A 86 5.30 14.66 0.08
C LYS A 86 5.10 13.25 -0.45
N LYS A 87 5.49 13.03 -1.70
CA LYS A 87 5.39 11.73 -2.38
C LYS A 87 6.20 10.63 -1.68
N ASP A 88 7.34 10.99 -1.09
CA ASP A 88 8.25 10.07 -0.40
C ASP A 88 8.28 10.32 1.12
N GLY A 89 7.12 10.60 1.72
CA GLY A 89 7.00 10.72 3.17
C GLY A 89 7.29 9.39 3.89
N ILE A 90 7.72 9.47 5.16
CA ILE A 90 7.86 8.27 6.00
C ILE A 90 6.47 7.65 6.18
N ASP A 91 6.34 6.40 5.76
CA ASP A 91 5.17 5.55 5.86
C ASP A 91 5.60 4.14 6.29
N ILE A 92 4.62 3.25 6.45
CA ILE A 92 4.87 1.86 6.86
C ILE A 92 5.71 1.08 5.83
N THR A 93 5.80 1.55 4.59
CA THR A 93 6.58 0.92 3.52
C THR A 93 8.02 1.42 3.44
N SER A 94 8.30 2.59 4.01
CA SER A 94 9.62 3.24 4.04
C SER A 94 10.31 3.15 5.40
N HIS A 95 9.67 2.55 6.41
CA HIS A 95 10.25 2.33 7.73
C HIS A 95 10.76 0.88 7.91
N LEU A 96 11.86 0.54 7.22
CA LEU A 96 12.69 -0.65 7.46
C LEU A 96 14.16 -0.39 7.14
#